data_AF-A0A0F9TLM5-F1
#
_entry.id   AF-A0A0F9TLM5-F1
#
_cell.length_a   1.000
_cell.length_b   1.000
_cell.length_c   1.000
_cell.angle_alpha   90.00
_cell.angle_beta   90.00
_cell.angle_gamma   90.00
#
_symmetry.space_group_name_H-M   'P 1'
#
loop_
_entity.id
_entity.type
_entity.pdbx_description
1 polymer ?
#
loop_
_entity_poly.entity_id
_entity_poly.type
_entity_poly.pdbx_seq_one_letter_code
_entity_poly.pdbx_strand_id
1 'polypeptide(L)'
;MSPIITHEDELELAKMEKELVSQFKKLAKAQNTLIGSQKKYAENISKVNVTREMVNRTFRDVLKQMQTLVRERRSNIKDEEVKLFQEIIQKNDEYIKANNTYLNAIKDIAVKKEYLVEKKEEFVGALGELANRRSAVIKKALDVEKAKNKLLDGDKLNILDQQLNDVQRDFDRARDILIKKIHQFIEVRDEVNGLWIKLKDTVDELS
;
A
#
# COMPACT_ATOMS: atom_id res chain seq x y z
N MET A 1 0.04 32.51 27.84
CA MET A 1 0.18 31.37 28.78
C MET A 1 0.19 30.11 27.94
N SER A 2 1.32 29.41 27.87
CA SER A 2 1.35 28.05 27.31
C SER A 2 0.62 27.12 28.28
N PRO A 3 -0.19 26.16 27.81
CA PRO A 3 -0.86 25.21 28.69
C PRO A 3 0.18 24.46 29.54
N ILE A 4 -0.11 24.27 30.83
CA ILE A 4 0.68 23.38 31.67
C ILE A 4 0.37 21.96 31.20
N ILE A 5 1.34 21.33 30.54
CA ILE A 5 1.23 19.92 30.13
C ILE A 5 1.30 19.08 31.41
N THR A 6 0.27 18.28 31.65
CA THR A 6 0.10 17.44 32.84
C THR A 6 0.35 15.96 32.54
N HIS A 7 0.53 15.16 33.58
CA HIS A 7 0.55 13.70 33.47
C HIS A 7 -0.76 13.13 32.88
N GLU A 8 -1.88 13.84 33.01
CA GLU A 8 -3.17 13.44 32.42
C GLU A 8 -3.16 13.60 30.89
N ASP A 9 -2.52 14.65 30.37
CA ASP A 9 -2.39 14.86 28.92
C ASP A 9 -1.57 13.75 28.25
N GLU A 10 -0.51 13.27 28.91
CA GLU A 10 0.32 12.16 28.42
C GLU A 10 -0.42 10.81 28.45
N LEU A 11 -1.30 10.59 29.44
CA LEU A 11 -2.16 9.42 29.50
C LEU A 11 -3.26 9.46 28.44
N GLU A 12 -3.84 10.63 28.19
CA GLU A 12 -4.82 10.81 27.12
C GLU A 12 -4.15 10.63 25.75
N LEU A 13 -2.92 11.13 25.55
CA LEU A 13 -2.14 10.86 24.35
C LEU A 13 -1.93 9.35 24.15
N ALA A 14 -1.54 8.61 25.19
CA ALA A 14 -1.40 7.15 25.09
C ALA A 14 -2.71 6.44 24.70
N LYS A 15 -3.85 6.96 25.17
CA LYS A 15 -5.17 6.45 24.80
C LYS A 15 -5.51 6.76 23.34
N MET A 16 -5.26 7.99 22.88
CA MET A 16 -5.44 8.36 21.47
C MET A 16 -4.51 7.56 20.54
N GLU A 17 -3.25 7.32 20.93
CA GLU A 17 -2.31 6.48 20.19
C GLU A 17 -2.86 5.05 20.03
N LYS A 18 -3.48 4.48 21.07
CA LYS A 18 -4.15 3.16 21.01
C LYS A 18 -5.39 3.16 20.11
N GLU A 19 -6.18 4.23 20.14
CA GLU A 19 -7.30 4.37 19.23
C GLU A 19 -6.82 4.44 17.78
N LEU A 20 -5.78 5.23 17.51
CA LEU A 20 -5.14 5.34 16.21
C LEU A 20 -4.66 3.96 15.71
N VAL A 21 -4.02 3.17 16.57
CA VAL A 21 -3.64 1.78 16.29
C VAL A 21 -4.84 0.93 15.83
N SER A 22 -5.98 1.05 16.53
CA SER A 22 -7.20 0.32 16.16
C SER A 22 -7.73 0.73 14.78
N GLN A 23 -7.76 2.04 14.50
CA GLN A 23 -8.21 2.56 13.20
C GLN A 23 -7.28 2.13 12.06
N PHE A 24 -5.96 2.19 12.29
CA PHE A 24 -5.00 1.73 11.29
C PHE A 24 -5.12 0.23 10.98
N LYS A 25 -5.38 -0.62 11.99
CA LYS A 25 -5.64 -2.05 11.76
C LYS A 25 -6.87 -2.28 10.88
N LYS A 26 -7.94 -1.51 11.08
CA LYS A 26 -9.13 -1.56 10.21
C LYS A 26 -8.78 -1.12 8.78
N LEU A 27 -8.03 -0.04 8.63
CA LEU A 27 -7.57 0.45 7.33
C LEU A 27 -6.69 -0.58 6.61
N ALA A 28 -5.76 -1.23 7.30
CA ALA A 28 -4.89 -2.27 6.73
C ALA A 28 -5.72 -3.44 6.17
N LYS A 29 -6.74 -3.90 6.91
CA LYS A 29 -7.68 -4.93 6.43
C LYS A 29 -8.41 -4.51 5.16
N ALA A 30 -8.96 -3.29 5.15
CA ALA A 30 -9.65 -2.76 3.97
C ALA A 30 -8.72 -2.64 2.75
N GLN A 31 -7.46 -2.24 2.97
CA GLN A 31 -6.45 -2.20 1.92
C GLN A 31 -6.10 -3.58 1.38
N ASN A 32 -5.95 -4.60 2.23
CA ASN A 32 -5.73 -5.98 1.79
C ASN A 32 -6.89 -6.49 0.91
N THR A 33 -8.14 -6.18 1.26
CA THR A 33 -9.29 -6.49 0.41
C THR A 33 -9.19 -5.80 -0.95
N LEU A 34 -8.86 -4.50 -0.97
CA LEU A 34 -8.70 -3.73 -2.20
C LEU A 34 -7.58 -4.29 -3.10
N ILE A 35 -6.43 -4.67 -2.51
CA ILE A 35 -5.31 -5.29 -3.23
C ILE A 35 -5.77 -6.60 -3.88
N GLY A 36 -6.51 -7.44 -3.15
CA GLY A 36 -7.08 -8.68 -3.68
C GLY A 36 -8.00 -8.43 -4.87
N SER A 37 -8.89 -7.43 -4.79
CA SER A 37 -9.74 -7.01 -5.90
C SER A 37 -8.93 -6.51 -7.10
N GLN A 38 -7.86 -5.74 -6.87
CA GLN A 38 -6.98 -5.25 -7.92
C GLN A 38 -6.26 -6.40 -8.65
N LYS A 39 -5.77 -7.41 -7.92
CA LYS A 39 -5.16 -8.62 -8.51
C LYS A 39 -6.17 -9.38 -9.36
N LYS A 40 -7.40 -9.58 -8.87
CA LYS A 40 -8.47 -10.23 -9.63
C LYS A 40 -8.83 -9.47 -10.91
N TYR A 41 -8.85 -8.14 -10.85
CA TYR A 41 -9.07 -7.31 -12.03
C TYR A 41 -7.94 -7.50 -13.06
N ALA A 42 -6.68 -7.51 -12.62
CA ALA A 42 -5.53 -7.79 -13.48
C ALA A 42 -5.63 -9.18 -14.13
N GLU A 43 -6.00 -10.22 -13.39
CA GLU A 43 -6.22 -11.56 -13.95
C GLU A 43 -7.32 -11.57 -15.03
N ASN A 44 -8.41 -10.82 -14.82
CA ASN A 44 -9.48 -10.73 -15.80
C ASN A 44 -9.04 -10.01 -17.08
N ILE A 45 -8.26 -8.93 -16.97
CA ILE A 45 -7.64 -8.28 -18.15
C ILE A 45 -6.77 -9.28 -18.90
N SER A 46 -5.94 -10.04 -18.19
CA SER A 46 -5.06 -11.04 -18.79
C SER A 46 -5.86 -12.08 -19.58
N LYS A 47 -7.01 -12.55 -19.06
CA LYS A 47 -7.90 -13.49 -19.77
C LYS A 47 -8.47 -12.88 -21.04
N VAL A 48 -8.96 -11.64 -20.97
CA VAL A 48 -9.49 -10.92 -22.14
C VAL A 48 -8.41 -10.75 -23.22
N ASN A 49 -7.18 -10.42 -22.83
CA ASN A 49 -6.06 -10.31 -23.77
C ASN A 49 -5.76 -11.63 -24.48
N VAL A 50 -5.69 -12.75 -23.75
CA VAL A 50 -5.48 -14.08 -24.34
C VAL A 50 -6.60 -14.44 -25.31
N THR A 51 -7.86 -14.19 -24.96
CA THR A 51 -8.98 -14.40 -25.89
C THR A 51 -8.87 -13.51 -27.13
N ARG A 52 -8.50 -12.24 -26.97
CA ARG A 52 -8.31 -11.32 -28.09
C ARG A 52 -7.16 -11.77 -29.00
N GLU A 53 -6.06 -12.28 -28.45
CA GLU A 53 -4.97 -12.86 -29.24
C GLU A 53 -5.44 -14.03 -30.10
N MET A 54 -6.25 -14.94 -29.53
CA MET A 54 -6.82 -16.06 -30.28
C MET A 54 -7.74 -15.56 -31.41
N VAL A 55 -8.63 -14.62 -31.12
CA VAL A 55 -9.49 -13.99 -32.13
C VAL A 55 -8.64 -13.36 -33.23
N ASN A 56 -7.56 -12.65 -32.87
CA ASN A 56 -6.70 -12.00 -33.85
C ASN A 56 -5.91 -12.99 -34.71
N ARG A 57 -5.59 -14.18 -34.19
CA ARG A 57 -5.02 -15.29 -34.99
C ARG A 57 -6.05 -15.79 -36.01
N THR A 58 -7.30 -16.00 -35.61
CA THR A 58 -8.38 -16.39 -36.53
C THR A 58 -8.61 -15.33 -37.61
N PHE A 59 -8.59 -14.04 -37.26
CA PHE A 59 -8.66 -12.95 -38.25
C PHE A 59 -7.52 -13.05 -39.28
N ARG A 60 -6.29 -13.34 -38.86
CA ARG A 60 -5.15 -13.53 -39.79
C ARG A 60 -5.34 -14.72 -40.71
N ASP A 61 -5.89 -15.82 -40.22
CA ASP A 61 -6.16 -17.00 -41.06
C ASP A 61 -7.26 -16.74 -42.08
N VAL A 62 -8.33 -16.04 -41.68
CA VAL A 62 -9.37 -15.56 -42.60
C VAL A 62 -8.78 -14.61 -43.63
N LEU A 63 -7.97 -13.62 -43.21
CA LEU A 63 -7.32 -12.66 -44.10
C LEU A 63 -6.46 -13.36 -45.17
N LYS A 64 -5.69 -14.39 -44.81
CA LYS A 64 -4.89 -15.18 -45.78
C LYS A 64 -5.77 -15.82 -46.85
N GLN A 65 -6.93 -16.37 -46.47
CA GLN A 65 -7.89 -16.95 -47.41
C GLN A 65 -8.51 -15.87 -48.30
N MET A 66 -8.89 -14.73 -47.72
CA MET A 66 -9.43 -13.60 -48.48
C MET A 66 -8.43 -13.06 -49.51
N GLN A 67 -7.15 -12.92 -49.14
CA GLN A 67 -6.07 -12.49 -50.04
C GLN A 67 -5.80 -13.47 -51.18
N THR A 68 -6.08 -14.76 -50.98
CA THR A 68 -5.99 -15.78 -52.02
C THR A 68 -7.16 -15.65 -52.99
N LEU A 69 -8.38 -15.61 -52.44
CA LEU A 69 -9.62 -15.55 -53.21
C LEU A 69 -9.79 -14.23 -53.96
N VAL A 70 -9.40 -13.08 -53.43
CA VAL A 70 -9.55 -11.78 -54.11
C VAL A 70 -8.82 -11.72 -55.47
N ARG A 71 -7.82 -12.59 -55.68
CA ARG A 71 -7.08 -12.71 -56.96
C ARG A 71 -7.86 -13.51 -58.02
N GLU A 72 -8.89 -14.25 -57.61
CA GLU A 72 -9.69 -15.10 -58.49
C GLU A 72 -10.83 -14.33 -59.16
N ARG A 73 -10.98 -14.47 -60.48
CA ARG A 73 -11.99 -13.74 -61.29
C ARG A 73 -13.44 -13.97 -60.85
N ARG A 74 -13.74 -15.06 -60.14
CA ARG A 74 -15.11 -15.43 -59.68
C ARG A 74 -15.30 -15.26 -58.16
N SER A 75 -14.35 -14.64 -57.47
CA SER A 75 -14.47 -14.39 -56.04
C SER A 75 -15.50 -13.32 -55.74
N ASN A 76 -16.22 -13.50 -54.62
CA ASN A 76 -17.17 -12.53 -54.09
C ASN A 76 -16.54 -11.55 -53.08
N ILE A 77 -15.21 -11.55 -52.96
CA ILE A 77 -14.47 -10.72 -51.99
C ILE A 77 -13.95 -9.47 -52.68
N LYS A 78 -14.15 -8.32 -52.04
CA LYS A 78 -13.59 -7.04 -52.48
C LYS A 78 -12.27 -6.73 -51.77
N ASP A 79 -11.39 -5.99 -52.45
CA ASP A 79 -10.14 -5.48 -51.86
C ASP A 79 -10.38 -4.63 -50.59
N GLU A 80 -11.50 -3.92 -50.53
CA GLU A 80 -11.90 -3.14 -49.36
C GLU A 80 -12.10 -4.02 -48.12
N GLU A 81 -12.73 -5.19 -48.27
CA GLU A 81 -12.91 -6.13 -47.15
C GLU A 81 -11.57 -6.65 -46.63
N VAL A 82 -10.63 -6.93 -47.54
CA VAL A 82 -9.26 -7.33 -47.19
C VAL A 82 -8.55 -6.25 -46.38
N LYS A 83 -8.67 -4.98 -46.79
CA LYS A 83 -8.10 -3.84 -46.06
C LYS A 83 -8.71 -3.66 -44.67
N LEU A 84 -10.05 -3.75 -44.55
CA LEU A 84 -10.72 -3.65 -43.26
C LEU A 84 -10.28 -4.76 -42.29
N PHE A 85 -10.09 -5.99 -42.77
CA PHE A 85 -9.55 -7.07 -41.95
C PHE A 85 -8.11 -6.79 -41.50
N GLN A 86 -7.25 -6.24 -42.37
CA GLN A 86 -5.90 -5.82 -41.99
C GLN A 86 -5.92 -4.75 -40.89
N GLU A 87 -6.77 -3.73 -41.03
CA GLU A 87 -6.90 -2.67 -40.03
C GLU A 87 -7.43 -3.20 -38.68
N ILE A 88 -8.41 -4.10 -38.69
CA ILE A 88 -8.92 -4.75 -37.47
C ILE A 88 -7.79 -5.52 -36.77
N ILE A 89 -6.98 -6.27 -37.55
CA ILE A 89 -5.86 -7.02 -36.99
C ILE A 89 -4.85 -6.10 -36.32
N GLN A 90 -4.47 -5.02 -37.01
CA GLN A 90 -3.52 -4.04 -36.50
C GLN A 90 -4.03 -3.37 -35.21
N LYS A 91 -5.27 -2.87 -35.20
CA LYS A 91 -5.87 -2.24 -34.02
C LYS A 91 -5.97 -3.20 -32.84
N ASN A 92 -6.26 -4.47 -33.10
CA ASN A 92 -6.25 -5.49 -32.05
C ASN A 92 -4.85 -5.73 -31.48
N ASP A 93 -3.80 -5.77 -32.31
CA ASP A 93 -2.42 -5.93 -31.84
C ASP A 93 -1.97 -4.74 -30.98
N GLU A 94 -2.29 -3.52 -31.41
CA GLU A 94 -2.04 -2.29 -30.66
C GLU A 94 -2.74 -2.33 -29.29
N TYR A 95 -4.01 -2.72 -29.27
CA TYR A 95 -4.78 -2.86 -28.03
C TYR A 95 -4.24 -3.94 -27.10
N ILE A 96 -3.81 -5.10 -27.63
CA ILE A 96 -3.18 -6.17 -26.82
C ILE A 96 -1.90 -5.64 -26.17
N LYS A 97 -1.06 -4.94 -26.94
CA LYS A 97 0.18 -4.33 -26.43
C LYS A 97 -0.12 -3.32 -25.33
N ALA A 98 -1.08 -2.42 -25.55
CA ALA A 98 -1.54 -1.43 -24.58
C ALA A 98 -1.98 -2.07 -23.26
N ASN A 99 -2.88 -3.05 -23.34
CA ASN A 99 -3.37 -3.74 -22.16
C ASN A 99 -2.28 -4.52 -21.42
N ASN A 100 -1.28 -5.07 -22.12
CA ASN A 100 -0.17 -5.76 -21.47
C ASN A 100 0.70 -4.77 -20.65
N THR A 101 0.94 -3.56 -21.16
CA THR A 101 1.63 -2.51 -20.40
C THR A 101 0.83 -2.10 -19.16
N TYR A 102 -0.46 -1.83 -19.33
CA TYR A 102 -1.36 -1.50 -18.22
C TYR A 102 -1.45 -2.62 -17.17
N LEU A 103 -1.54 -3.87 -17.62
CA LEU A 103 -1.59 -5.06 -16.77
C LEU A 103 -0.35 -5.18 -15.88
N ASN A 104 0.83 -4.98 -16.46
CA ASN A 104 2.09 -5.05 -15.72
C ASN A 104 2.16 -3.94 -14.66
N ALA A 105 1.82 -2.70 -15.02
CA ALA A 105 1.80 -1.59 -14.08
C ALA A 105 0.84 -1.82 -12.90
N ILE A 106 -0.37 -2.37 -13.15
CA ILE A 106 -1.31 -2.72 -12.08
C ILE A 106 -0.74 -3.80 -11.16
N LYS A 107 -0.09 -4.82 -11.71
CA LYS A 107 0.51 -5.91 -10.91
C LYS A 107 1.63 -5.39 -10.03
N ASP A 108 2.51 -4.55 -10.57
CA ASP A 108 3.62 -3.94 -9.83
C ASP A 108 3.10 -3.08 -8.67
N ILE A 109 2.07 -2.26 -8.92
CA ILE A 109 1.40 -1.48 -7.87
C ILE A 109 0.79 -2.42 -6.81
N ALA A 110 0.13 -3.50 -7.22
CA ALA A 110 -0.51 -4.42 -6.28
C ALA A 110 0.51 -5.07 -5.35
N VAL A 111 1.64 -5.54 -5.89
CA VAL A 111 2.75 -6.13 -5.08
C VAL A 111 3.32 -5.08 -4.12
N LYS A 112 3.61 -3.87 -4.59
CA LYS A 112 4.18 -2.83 -3.72
C LYS A 112 3.20 -2.39 -2.63
N LYS A 113 1.89 -2.41 -2.90
CA LYS A 113 0.85 -2.14 -1.89
C LYS A 113 0.80 -3.22 -0.80
N GLU A 114 1.08 -4.49 -1.10
CA GLU A 114 1.19 -5.53 -0.06
C GLU A 114 2.32 -5.20 0.91
N TYR A 115 3.48 -4.86 0.36
CA TYR A 115 4.63 -4.43 1.17
C TYR A 115 4.32 -3.16 1.99
N LEU A 116 3.56 -2.21 1.44
CA LEU A 116 3.09 -1.04 2.18
C LEU A 116 2.20 -1.43 3.37
N VAL A 117 1.34 -2.43 3.21
CA VAL A 117 0.50 -2.93 4.32
C VAL A 117 1.38 -3.56 5.40
N GLU A 118 2.38 -4.36 5.03
CA GLU A 118 3.34 -4.91 6.00
C GLU A 118 4.05 -3.80 6.80
N LYS A 119 4.56 -2.76 6.12
CA LYS A 119 5.20 -1.62 6.81
C LYS A 119 4.25 -0.81 7.67
N LYS A 120 2.99 -0.71 7.26
CA LYS A 120 1.94 -0.12 8.09
C LYS A 120 1.71 -0.94 9.35
N GLU A 121 1.64 -2.26 9.26
CA GLU A 121 1.47 -3.13 10.43
C GLU A 121 2.66 -3.04 11.39
N GLU A 122 3.90 -2.99 10.89
CA GLU A 122 5.11 -2.76 11.70
C GLU A 122 5.07 -1.41 12.43
N PHE A 123 4.73 -0.33 11.72
CA PHE A 123 4.55 1.01 12.30
C PHE A 123 3.48 1.02 13.41
N VAL A 124 2.33 0.40 13.14
CA VAL A 124 1.20 0.33 14.07
C VAL A 124 1.53 -0.52 15.29
N GLY A 125 2.29 -1.60 15.12
CA GLY A 125 2.83 -2.39 16.22
C GLY A 125 3.71 -1.56 17.14
N ALA A 126 4.69 -0.85 16.56
CA ALA A 126 5.59 0.03 17.31
C ALA A 126 4.85 1.16 18.03
N LEU A 127 3.82 1.76 17.40
CA LEU A 127 2.99 2.80 18.02
C LEU A 127 2.22 2.26 19.24
N GLY A 128 1.67 1.05 19.13
CA GLY A 128 0.98 0.40 20.24
C GLY A 128 1.91 0.10 21.41
N GLU A 129 3.14 -0.35 21.14
CA GLU A 129 4.17 -0.54 22.16
C GLU A 129 4.56 0.77 22.84
N LEU A 130 4.79 1.84 22.06
CA LEU A 130 5.11 3.16 22.61
C LEU A 130 4.00 3.66 23.53
N ALA A 131 2.74 3.57 23.10
CA ALA A 131 1.59 4.01 23.90
C ALA A 131 1.49 3.28 25.25
N ASN A 132 1.77 1.97 25.25
CA ASN A 132 1.82 1.18 26.49
C ASN A 132 2.96 1.63 27.40
N ARG A 133 4.16 1.85 26.85
CA ARG A 133 5.33 2.31 27.62
C ARG A 133 5.16 3.74 28.13
N ARG A 134 4.54 4.64 27.34
CA ARG A 134 4.16 6.00 27.76
C ARG A 134 3.29 5.95 29.02
N SER A 135 2.24 5.13 28.97
CA SER A 135 1.35 4.93 30.13
C SER A 135 2.10 4.41 31.36
N ALA A 136 3.09 3.53 31.18
CA ALA A 136 3.87 2.96 32.27
C ALA A 136 4.83 3.98 32.90
N VAL A 137 5.56 4.76 32.09
CA VAL A 137 6.43 5.86 32.55
C VAL A 137 5.63 6.84 33.40
N ILE A 138 4.49 7.31 32.89
CA ILE A 138 3.69 8.33 33.58
C ILE A 138 3.14 7.83 34.91
N LYS A 139 2.62 6.59 34.95
CA LYS A 139 2.18 5.97 36.21
C LYS A 139 3.32 5.86 37.22
N LYS A 140 4.50 5.44 36.76
CA LYS A 140 5.68 5.33 37.64
C LYS A 140 6.15 6.69 38.15
N ALA A 141 6.12 7.71 37.30
CA ALA A 141 6.44 9.09 37.69
C ALA A 141 5.47 9.62 38.76
N LEU A 142 4.17 9.38 38.59
CA LEU A 142 3.15 9.74 39.59
C LEU A 142 3.36 9.00 40.92
N ASP A 143 3.77 7.73 40.90
CA ASP A 143 4.07 6.97 42.12
C ASP A 143 5.30 7.54 42.86
N VAL A 144 6.33 7.93 42.11
CA VAL A 144 7.53 8.61 42.67
C VAL A 144 7.15 9.96 43.27
N GLU A 145 6.32 10.75 42.60
CA GLU A 145 5.87 12.05 43.11
C GLU A 145 5.05 11.90 44.39
N LYS A 146 4.11 10.94 44.43
CA LYS A 146 3.36 10.59 45.64
C LYS A 146 4.28 10.14 46.78
N ALA A 147 5.32 9.37 46.48
CA ALA A 147 6.31 8.93 47.45
C ALA A 147 7.12 10.11 48.03
N LYS A 148 7.52 11.07 47.18
CA LYS A 148 8.20 12.31 47.60
C LYS A 148 7.31 13.16 48.50
N ASN A 149 6.04 13.32 48.13
CA ASN A 149 5.05 14.07 48.93
C ASN A 149 4.75 13.42 50.29
N LYS A 150 4.94 12.11 50.44
CA LYS A 150 4.81 11.38 51.71
C LYS A 150 6.08 11.41 52.59
N LEU A 151 7.12 12.15 52.18
CA LEU A 151 8.39 12.27 52.90
C LEU A 151 9.02 10.91 53.27
N LEU A 152 8.96 9.95 52.34
CA LEU A 152 9.59 8.63 52.54
C LEU A 152 11.12 8.73 52.67
N ASP A 153 11.73 7.75 53.35
CA ASP A 153 13.18 7.66 53.53
C ASP A 153 13.95 7.81 52.21
N GLY A 154 15.09 8.51 52.26
CA GLY A 154 15.91 8.81 51.08
C GLY A 154 16.33 7.57 50.28
N ASP A 155 16.63 6.45 50.93
CA ASP A 155 17.01 5.20 50.26
C ASP A 155 15.86 4.59 49.46
N LYS A 156 14.62 4.69 49.96
CA LYS A 156 13.44 4.20 49.24
C LYS A 156 13.10 5.09 48.05
N LEU A 157 13.31 6.40 48.19
CA LEU A 157 13.18 7.35 47.08
C LEU A 157 14.23 7.09 45.99
N ASN A 158 15.48 6.83 46.36
CA ASN A 158 16.54 6.50 45.41
C ASN A 158 16.22 5.25 44.59
N ILE A 159 15.67 4.20 45.20
CA ILE A 159 15.24 2.99 44.49
C ILE A 159 14.11 3.30 43.50
N LEU A 160 13.12 4.10 43.91
CA LEU A 160 12.01 4.49 43.04
C LEU A 160 12.47 5.35 41.85
N ASP A 161 13.38 6.29 42.08
CA ASP A 161 13.98 7.12 41.03
C ASP A 161 14.82 6.27 40.05
N GLN A 162 15.57 5.27 40.53
CA GLN A 162 16.28 4.31 39.66
C GLN A 162 15.31 3.50 38.80
N GLN A 163 14.23 2.97 39.38
CA GLN A 163 13.21 2.24 38.63
C GLN A 163 12.51 3.11 37.60
N LEU A 164 12.24 4.39 37.92
CA LEU A 164 11.69 5.35 36.96
C LEU A 164 12.64 5.57 35.78
N ASN A 165 13.95 5.73 36.05
CA ASN A 165 14.95 5.89 35.00
C ASN A 165 15.03 4.67 34.07
N ASP A 166 14.87 3.45 34.59
CA ASP A 166 14.86 2.25 33.76
C ASP A 166 13.62 2.19 32.85
N VAL A 167 12.43 2.50 33.39
CA VAL A 167 11.19 2.58 32.59
C VAL A 167 11.28 3.70 31.54
N GLN A 168 11.91 4.83 31.88
CA GLN A 168 12.16 5.93 30.95
C GLN A 168 13.07 5.51 29.79
N ARG A 169 14.19 4.82 30.07
CA ARG A 169 15.09 4.28 29.03
C ARG A 169 14.36 3.34 28.08
N ASP A 170 13.50 2.49 28.62
CA ASP A 170 12.70 1.58 27.82
C ASP A 170 11.66 2.28 26.95
N PHE A 171 11.08 3.38 27.42
CA PHE A 171 10.24 4.25 26.61
C PHE A 171 11.04 4.93 25.49
N ASP A 172 12.21 5.49 25.79
CA ASP A 172 13.06 6.16 24.81
C ASP A 172 13.48 5.20 23.68
N ARG A 173 13.85 3.95 24.02
CA ARG A 173 14.12 2.90 23.02
C ARG A 173 12.94 2.63 22.10
N ALA A 174 11.73 2.55 22.66
CA ALA A 174 10.52 2.33 21.86
C ALA A 174 10.19 3.53 20.96
N ARG A 175 10.48 4.76 21.42
CA ARG A 175 10.33 5.97 20.62
C ARG A 175 11.26 5.94 19.41
N ASP A 176 12.51 5.56 19.59
CA ASP A 176 13.49 5.46 18.50
C ASP A 176 13.08 4.39 17.47
N ILE A 177 12.56 3.25 17.95
CA ILE A 177 11.98 2.21 17.08
C ILE A 177 10.79 2.77 16.29
N LEU A 178 9.86 3.47 16.95
CA LEU A 178 8.71 4.07 16.28
C LEU A 178 9.14 5.02 15.16
N ILE A 179 10.08 5.92 15.44
CA ILE A 179 10.59 6.89 14.46
C ILE A 179 11.16 6.15 13.24
N LYS A 180 11.96 5.10 13.46
CA LYS A 180 12.49 4.25 12.38
C LYS A 180 11.35 3.63 11.56
N LYS A 181 10.31 3.12 12.20
CA LYS A 181 9.16 2.51 11.49
C LYS A 181 8.32 3.53 10.72
N ILE A 182 8.18 4.75 11.24
CA ILE A 182 7.54 5.86 10.51
C ILE A 182 8.29 6.16 9.22
N HIS A 183 9.62 6.30 9.28
CA HIS A 183 10.42 6.57 8.07
C HIS A 183 10.27 5.44 7.03
N GLN A 184 10.38 4.18 7.45
CA GLN A 184 10.19 3.02 6.56
C GLN A 184 8.79 3.00 5.92
N PHE A 185 7.75 3.34 6.69
CA PHE A 185 6.39 3.44 6.17
C PHE A 185 6.23 4.56 5.14
N ILE A 186 6.79 5.75 5.41
CA ILE A 186 6.74 6.91 4.51
C ILE A 186 7.47 6.61 3.20
N GLU A 187 8.68 6.06 3.29
CA GLU A 187 9.48 5.68 2.12
C GLU A 187 8.69 4.77 1.17
N VAL A 188 8.13 3.68 1.71
CA VAL A 188 7.35 2.72 0.91
C VAL A 188 6.06 3.34 0.37
N ARG A 189 5.41 4.24 1.11
CA ARG A 189 4.23 4.98 0.65
C ARG A 189 4.59 5.84 -0.56
N ASP A 190 5.71 6.54 -0.51
CA ASP A 190 6.15 7.43 -1.57
C ASP A 190 6.57 6.64 -2.82
N GLU A 191 7.15 5.45 -2.66
CA GLU A 191 7.36 4.51 -3.76
C GLU A 191 6.04 4.09 -4.44
N VAL A 192 5.01 3.74 -3.66
CA VAL A 192 3.67 3.41 -4.21
C VAL A 192 3.07 4.60 -4.96
N ASN A 193 3.22 5.82 -4.44
CA ASN A 193 2.77 7.04 -5.12
C ASN A 193 3.51 7.23 -6.46
N GLY A 194 4.81 6.96 -6.50
CA GLY A 194 5.59 6.98 -7.74
C GLY A 194 5.05 5.99 -8.79
N LEU A 195 4.63 4.79 -8.37
CA LEU A 195 4.02 3.82 -9.28
C LEU A 195 2.65 4.28 -9.81
N TRP A 196 1.85 4.96 -8.99
CA TRP A 196 0.59 5.54 -9.43
C TRP A 196 0.78 6.63 -10.49
N ILE A 197 1.79 7.49 -10.31
CA ILE A 197 2.13 8.52 -11.30
C ILE A 197 2.54 7.85 -12.62
N LYS A 198 3.41 6.85 -12.57
CA LYS A 198 3.81 6.08 -13.77
C LYS A 198 2.62 5.41 -14.47
N LEU A 199 1.67 4.87 -13.70
CA LEU A 199 0.45 4.28 -14.28
C LEU A 199 -0.38 5.36 -14.99
N LYS A 200 -0.55 6.54 -14.39
CA LYS A 200 -1.27 7.65 -15.02
C LYS A 200 -0.63 8.00 -16.36
N ASP A 201 0.69 8.20 -16.38
CA ASP A 201 1.42 8.57 -17.59
C ASP A 201 1.29 7.47 -18.67
N THR A 202 1.32 6.19 -18.26
CA THR A 202 1.09 5.06 -19.16
C THR A 202 -0.32 5.09 -19.77
N VAL A 203 -1.35 5.41 -18.98
CA VAL A 203 -2.73 5.45 -19.49
C VAL A 203 -2.92 6.62 -20.47
N ASP A 204 -2.31 7.78 -20.19
CA ASP A 204 -2.37 8.95 -21.06
C ASP A 204 -1.72 8.65 -22.45
N GLU A 205 -0.66 7.85 -22.50
CA GLU A 205 -0.02 7.40 -23.77
C GLU A 205 -0.85 6.37 -24.56
N LEU A 206 -1.77 5.67 -23.89
CA LEU A 206 -2.63 4.64 -24.50
C LEU A 206 -3.99 5.18 -24.98
N SER A 207 -4.29 6.45 -24.67
CA SER A 207 -5.53 7.17 -24.98
C SER A 207 -5.46 7.87 -26.34
#